data_AF-J4K7E9-F1
#
_entry.id   AF-J4K7E9-F1
#
_cell.length_a   1.000
_cell.length_b   1.000
_cell.length_c   1.000
_cell.angle_alpha   90.00
_cell.angle_beta   90.00
_cell.angle_gamma   90.00
#
_symmetry.space_group_name_H-M   'P 1'
#
loop_
_entity.id
_entity.type
_entity.pdbx_description
1 polymer ?
#
loop_
_entity_poly.entity_id
_entity_poly.type
_entity_poly.pdbx_seq_one_letter_code
_entity_poly.pdbx_strand_id
1 'polypeptide(L)'
;MKKNNLIRTIKQTTAGLLAGAMVLTGAPLGNMTAQAAGLLPNEDLHPEITAPATEASNKYVSRVNANLTYGSSDSTAFAFGPAGSSTNHVGTNTYGSAAGGDTFTFNFAGITDSAARENKSRGYYDDNQVTSHGDSADIAPTIRSAYSNNWWHGYYAFGKPYRIGTDVQNKTGGTPYDATNPLDPIVNTWTGTSNDEPNSASYTSSKKALHTGANHYDGEVLTLTDGTNTVQLRQEIKPSDDDQYIIVQYTAYNPGSSTVDFMVGNETDTMVTSQDAVPIFVTPHGAGGAFEGVHFQNSTSGQYGLTIFDIYTSGKDAGVVKRDANDPSENRVWAGHWSSTAGVGHTNWVFSQSRSGFINPGDSAGAFSTYFNLLPGETKIATFVASIKPSVYYVNNGADGSATSAGTAGFMGNPVGSIADAVARIEANGAKKAYIYLQSDTTMNGTVTIPAGTDITIQTADFSALPAGQSYGVGYNHDNTPPIKTDIATIKRADNFTGPLFKVENAGSALSFRDVTVDGNKAYFSQPSVTAKPTAPIIEASAGTVALKAGSTFTNAYVDDAAVGSNTPSVIEVKDTAVLDL
;
A
#
# COMPACT_ATOMS: atom_id res chain seq x y z
N MET A 1 -11.79 -55.10 -22.78
CA MET A 1 -10.87 -54.49 -21.79
C MET A 1 -9.77 -53.59 -22.40
N LYS A 2 -9.89 -53.04 -23.62
CA LYS A 2 -8.83 -52.18 -24.23
C LYS A 2 -9.19 -50.68 -24.37
N LYS A 3 -10.46 -50.28 -24.24
CA LYS A 3 -10.90 -48.87 -24.37
C LYS A 3 -10.67 -48.01 -23.12
N ASN A 4 -10.73 -48.59 -21.92
CA ASN A 4 -10.52 -47.84 -20.66
C ASN A 4 -9.06 -47.42 -20.45
N ASN A 5 -8.10 -48.17 -21.00
CA ASN A 5 -6.68 -47.82 -20.87
C ASN A 5 -6.31 -46.63 -21.75
N LEU A 6 -6.85 -46.54 -22.99
CA LEU A 6 -6.55 -45.41 -23.89
C LEU A 6 -7.10 -44.08 -23.36
N ILE A 7 -8.33 -44.08 -22.83
CA ILE A 7 -8.93 -42.88 -22.22
C ILE A 7 -8.18 -42.47 -20.95
N ARG A 8 -7.67 -43.44 -20.17
CA ARG A 8 -6.85 -43.17 -19.00
C ARG A 8 -5.49 -42.59 -19.38
N THR A 9 -4.84 -43.11 -20.43
CA THR A 9 -3.58 -42.58 -20.95
C THR A 9 -3.75 -41.16 -21.49
N ILE A 10 -4.78 -40.88 -22.28
CA ILE A 10 -5.05 -39.52 -22.80
C ILE A 10 -5.30 -38.54 -21.65
N LYS A 11 -6.11 -38.91 -20.65
CA LYS A 11 -6.33 -38.06 -19.46
C LYS A 11 -5.04 -37.82 -18.65
N GLN A 12 -4.16 -38.82 -18.55
CA GLN A 12 -2.87 -38.68 -17.89
C GLN A 12 -1.89 -37.81 -18.69
N THR A 13 -1.89 -37.90 -20.02
CA THR A 13 -1.05 -37.06 -20.88
C THR A 13 -1.54 -35.61 -20.90
N THR A 14 -2.85 -35.37 -20.95
CA THR A 14 -3.44 -34.03 -20.86
C THR A 14 -3.26 -33.42 -19.48
N ALA A 15 -3.38 -34.20 -18.40
CA ALA A 15 -3.06 -33.73 -17.04
C ALA A 15 -1.56 -33.46 -16.84
N GLY A 16 -0.68 -34.24 -17.48
CA GLY A 16 0.77 -33.98 -17.50
C GLY A 16 1.15 -32.73 -18.28
N LEU A 17 0.46 -32.45 -19.39
CA LEU A 17 0.62 -31.22 -20.16
C LEU A 17 0.09 -30.00 -19.40
N LEU A 18 -1.04 -30.13 -18.69
CA LEU A 18 -1.60 -29.07 -17.85
C LEU A 18 -0.75 -28.82 -16.60
N ALA A 19 -0.18 -29.86 -15.98
CA ALA A 19 0.80 -29.72 -14.91
C ALA A 19 2.11 -29.09 -15.41
N GLY A 20 2.55 -29.42 -16.63
CA GLY A 20 3.67 -28.74 -17.29
C GLY A 20 3.37 -27.26 -17.57
N ALA A 21 2.16 -26.94 -18.01
CA ALA A 21 1.72 -25.55 -18.22
C ALA A 21 1.57 -24.78 -16.90
N MET A 22 1.05 -25.38 -15.83
CA MET A 22 0.92 -24.74 -14.51
C MET A 22 2.26 -24.52 -13.80
N VAL A 23 3.25 -25.39 -14.04
CA VAL A 23 4.65 -25.16 -13.62
C VAL A 23 5.27 -23.99 -14.39
N LEU A 24 4.80 -23.70 -15.60
CA LEU A 24 5.22 -22.55 -16.42
C LEU A 24 4.44 -21.25 -16.11
N THR A 25 3.25 -21.31 -15.49
CA THR A 25 2.39 -20.13 -15.23
C THR A 25 2.22 -19.79 -13.74
N GLY A 26 3.06 -20.33 -12.85
CA GLY A 26 3.22 -19.79 -11.49
C GLY A 26 2.05 -19.94 -10.49
N ALA A 27 1.13 -20.91 -10.66
CA ALA A 27 0.12 -21.23 -9.64
C ALA A 27 0.63 -22.27 -8.63
N PRO A 28 0.25 -22.21 -7.34
CA PRO A 28 0.90 -22.99 -6.29
C PRO A 28 0.42 -24.45 -6.32
N LEU A 29 1.28 -25.35 -6.75
CA LEU A 29 1.17 -26.78 -6.47
C LEU A 29 2.35 -27.18 -5.58
N GLY A 30 2.02 -27.72 -4.41
CA GLY A 30 2.99 -28.23 -3.45
C GLY A 30 3.99 -29.19 -4.09
N ASN A 31 5.27 -28.90 -3.84
CA ASN A 31 6.43 -29.78 -3.95
C ASN A 31 6.78 -30.37 -5.33
N MET A 32 6.66 -29.59 -6.41
CA MET A 32 7.40 -29.86 -7.64
C MET A 32 8.11 -28.60 -8.16
N THR A 33 9.34 -28.39 -7.70
CA THR A 33 10.24 -27.36 -8.27
C THR A 33 10.92 -27.94 -9.51
N ALA A 34 10.39 -27.65 -10.70
CA ALA A 34 11.21 -27.77 -11.91
C ALA A 34 12.20 -26.60 -11.88
N GLN A 35 13.46 -26.88 -11.53
CA GLN A 35 14.50 -25.85 -11.59
C GLN A 35 14.82 -25.54 -13.06
N ALA A 36 14.16 -24.53 -13.62
CA ALA A 36 14.70 -23.83 -14.77
C ALA A 36 16.12 -23.33 -14.40
N ALA A 37 17.06 -23.37 -15.34
CA ALA A 37 18.44 -22.92 -15.14
C ALA A 37 18.58 -21.38 -14.94
N GLY A 38 17.48 -20.69 -14.64
CA GLY A 38 17.37 -19.25 -14.50
C GLY A 38 15.92 -18.80 -14.30
N LEU A 39 15.73 -17.51 -14.02
CA LEU A 39 14.41 -16.89 -13.97
C LEU A 39 13.83 -16.76 -15.37
N LEU A 40 12.50 -16.82 -15.46
CA LEU A 40 11.74 -16.50 -16.67
C LEU A 40 11.12 -15.10 -16.53
N PRO A 41 10.93 -14.35 -17.62
CA PRO A 41 10.15 -13.11 -17.56
C PRO A 41 8.68 -13.40 -17.21
N ASN A 42 7.99 -12.38 -16.69
CA ASN A 42 6.54 -12.40 -16.49
C ASN A 42 5.84 -11.62 -17.62
N GLU A 43 5.55 -12.33 -18.72
CA GLU A 43 4.94 -11.73 -19.91
C GLU A 43 3.49 -11.25 -19.67
N ASP A 44 2.83 -11.68 -18.58
CA ASP A 44 1.50 -11.16 -18.21
C ASP A 44 1.57 -9.69 -17.74
N LEU A 45 2.74 -9.17 -17.38
CA LEU A 45 2.92 -7.73 -17.09
C LEU A 45 3.35 -6.93 -18.34
N HIS A 46 3.54 -7.63 -19.46
CA HIS A 46 3.95 -7.04 -20.73
C HIS A 46 3.07 -7.54 -21.89
N PRO A 47 1.75 -7.24 -21.89
CA PRO A 47 0.85 -7.73 -22.92
C PRO A 47 1.31 -7.30 -24.32
N GLU A 48 1.22 -8.22 -25.27
CA GLU A 48 1.68 -8.02 -26.65
C GLU A 48 0.79 -7.01 -27.38
N ILE A 49 1.41 -5.95 -27.93
CA ILE A 49 0.73 -5.01 -28.81
C ILE A 49 0.95 -5.46 -30.26
N THR A 50 -0.12 -5.94 -30.89
CA THR A 50 -0.09 -6.33 -32.31
C THR A 50 -0.55 -5.18 -33.20
N ALA A 51 0.30 -4.74 -34.13
CA ALA A 51 -0.05 -3.69 -35.07
C ALA A 51 -1.34 -4.02 -35.86
N PRO A 52 -2.25 -3.04 -36.07
CA PRO A 52 -2.08 -1.60 -35.91
C PRO A 52 -2.47 -1.06 -34.52
N ALA A 53 -2.70 -1.92 -33.52
CA ALA A 53 -3.04 -1.45 -32.17
C ALA A 53 -1.87 -0.68 -31.54
N THR A 54 -2.20 0.27 -30.67
CA THR A 54 -1.24 1.04 -29.85
C THR A 54 -1.35 0.72 -28.37
N GLU A 55 -2.32 -0.12 -28.01
CA GLU A 55 -2.65 -0.49 -26.64
C GLU A 55 -3.02 -1.97 -26.56
N ALA A 56 -2.67 -2.62 -25.46
CA ALA A 56 -3.07 -4.01 -25.15
C ALA A 56 -3.30 -4.14 -23.65
N SER A 57 -4.31 -4.90 -23.24
CA SER A 57 -4.68 -5.05 -21.83
C SER A 57 -5.01 -6.49 -21.49
N ASN A 58 -4.75 -6.89 -20.25
CA ASN A 58 -5.24 -8.13 -19.67
C ASN A 58 -5.90 -7.86 -18.30
N LYS A 59 -6.02 -8.89 -17.46
CA LYS A 59 -6.60 -8.76 -16.11
C LYS A 59 -5.81 -7.79 -15.23
N TYR A 60 -4.48 -7.81 -15.32
CA TYR A 60 -3.59 -7.13 -14.37
C TYR A 60 -3.22 -5.71 -14.83
N VAL A 61 -2.93 -5.54 -16.11
CA VAL A 61 -2.34 -4.31 -16.63
C VAL A 61 -2.88 -3.88 -18.00
N SER A 62 -2.63 -2.62 -18.35
CA SER A 62 -2.79 -2.04 -19.68
C SER A 62 -1.45 -1.50 -20.13
N ARG A 63 -0.99 -1.92 -21.32
CA ARG A 63 0.20 -1.41 -21.96
C ARG A 63 -0.18 -0.41 -23.04
N VAL A 64 0.49 0.74 -23.07
CA VAL A 64 0.24 1.87 -23.98
C VAL A 64 1.56 2.27 -24.67
N ASN A 65 1.51 2.51 -25.98
CA ASN A 65 2.64 2.97 -26.82
C ASN A 65 3.95 2.18 -26.64
N ALA A 66 3.83 0.88 -26.43
CA ALA A 66 4.91 -0.09 -26.24
C ALA A 66 5.78 0.04 -24.98
N ASN A 67 5.86 1.20 -24.33
CA ASN A 67 6.81 1.44 -23.24
C ASN A 67 6.17 1.76 -21.88
N LEU A 68 4.87 2.04 -21.83
CA LEU A 68 4.16 2.32 -20.58
C LEU A 68 3.26 1.15 -20.21
N THR A 69 3.31 0.72 -18.96
CA THR A 69 2.42 -0.27 -18.35
C THR A 69 1.70 0.39 -17.18
N TYR A 70 0.38 0.35 -17.19
CA TYR A 70 -0.49 0.82 -16.12
C TYR A 70 -1.21 -0.34 -15.45
N GLY A 71 -1.46 -0.22 -14.15
CA GLY A 71 -2.26 -1.17 -13.37
C GLY A 71 -2.87 -0.48 -12.16
N SER A 72 -3.87 -1.12 -11.54
CA SER A 72 -4.55 -0.51 -10.39
C SER A 72 -5.21 -1.53 -9.48
N SER A 73 -5.18 -1.25 -8.18
CA SER A 73 -6.10 -1.74 -7.18
C SER A 73 -7.36 -0.86 -7.10
N ASP A 74 -8.27 -1.12 -6.15
CA ASP A 74 -9.44 -0.28 -5.85
C ASP A 74 -9.06 1.17 -5.50
N SER A 75 -7.90 1.38 -4.88
CA SER A 75 -7.50 2.69 -4.33
C SER A 75 -6.24 3.27 -4.94
N THR A 76 -5.38 2.43 -5.52
CA THR A 76 -4.03 2.80 -5.92
C THR A 76 -3.78 2.35 -7.36
N ALA A 77 -3.27 3.25 -8.20
CA ALA A 77 -2.77 2.93 -9.52
C ALA A 77 -1.25 3.01 -9.57
N PHE A 78 -0.65 2.40 -10.58
CA PHE A 78 0.76 2.59 -10.91
C PHE A 78 0.95 2.80 -12.42
N ALA A 79 2.07 3.43 -12.73
CA ALA A 79 2.63 3.47 -14.07
C ALA A 79 4.08 2.97 -14.00
N PHE A 80 4.48 2.09 -14.91
CA PHE A 80 5.87 1.69 -15.15
C PHE A 80 6.26 2.08 -16.58
N GLY A 81 7.49 2.56 -16.78
CA GLY A 81 7.98 2.94 -18.10
C GLY A 81 9.26 3.78 -18.09
N PRO A 82 9.58 4.46 -19.20
CA PRO A 82 10.86 5.15 -19.37
C PRO A 82 11.04 6.31 -18.40
N ALA A 83 12.22 6.39 -17.80
CA ALA A 83 12.75 7.51 -17.05
C ALA A 83 14.20 7.81 -17.50
N GLY A 84 14.87 8.80 -16.91
CA GLY A 84 16.30 9.04 -17.18
C GLY A 84 16.64 10.34 -17.90
N SER A 85 15.71 11.30 -17.98
CA SER A 85 16.03 12.69 -18.32
C SER A 85 15.33 13.66 -17.38
N SER A 86 15.82 14.91 -17.23
CA SER A 86 15.20 15.92 -16.37
C SER A 86 13.74 16.22 -16.73
N THR A 87 13.32 15.91 -17.95
CA THR A 87 11.92 16.00 -18.39
C THR A 87 11.14 14.69 -18.19
N ASN A 88 11.82 13.54 -18.10
CA ASN A 88 11.24 12.21 -17.93
C ASN A 88 11.59 11.63 -16.55
N HIS A 89 10.96 12.19 -15.51
CA HIS A 89 10.84 11.58 -14.19
C HIS A 89 12.07 11.52 -13.27
N VAL A 90 13.07 12.39 -13.45
CA VAL A 90 14.28 12.40 -12.59
C VAL A 90 14.56 13.73 -11.87
N GLY A 91 13.62 14.68 -11.96
CA GLY A 91 13.82 16.10 -11.64
C GLY A 91 14.48 16.41 -10.28
N THR A 92 14.12 15.73 -9.20
CA THR A 92 14.72 15.95 -7.87
C THR A 92 15.55 14.78 -7.35
N ASN A 93 15.52 13.62 -8.02
CA ASN A 93 16.38 12.48 -7.69
C ASN A 93 17.79 12.66 -8.27
N THR A 94 18.43 13.80 -8.03
CA THR A 94 19.79 14.13 -8.53
C THR A 94 20.85 14.11 -7.42
N TYR A 95 20.45 13.82 -6.18
CA TYR A 95 21.32 13.91 -5.00
C TYR A 95 21.85 12.55 -4.56
N GLY A 96 23.10 12.25 -4.95
CA GLY A 96 23.83 11.05 -4.56
C GLY A 96 24.38 10.29 -5.76
N SER A 97 25.01 9.14 -5.52
CA SER A 97 25.62 8.35 -6.60
C SER A 97 24.55 7.68 -7.47
N ALA A 98 24.73 7.67 -8.80
CA ALA A 98 23.77 7.09 -9.75
C ALA A 98 22.32 7.64 -9.63
N ALA A 99 22.14 8.77 -8.93
CA ALA A 99 20.85 9.37 -8.64
C ALA A 99 20.08 9.66 -9.94
N GLY A 100 18.83 9.18 -10.03
CA GLY A 100 17.98 9.40 -11.20
C GLY A 100 18.48 8.67 -12.46
N GLY A 101 19.43 7.75 -12.30
CA GLY A 101 20.04 7.01 -13.40
C GLY A 101 19.24 5.81 -13.87
N ASP A 102 18.15 5.46 -13.18
CA ASP A 102 17.26 4.37 -13.58
C ASP A 102 16.46 4.79 -14.81
N THR A 103 16.74 4.14 -15.93
CA THR A 103 16.16 4.51 -17.22
C THR A 103 14.75 3.98 -17.43
N PHE A 104 14.28 3.06 -16.57
CA PHE A 104 12.91 2.57 -16.55
C PHE A 104 12.50 2.32 -15.12
N THR A 105 11.38 2.88 -14.71
CA THR A 105 10.98 2.82 -13.31
C THR A 105 9.47 3.00 -13.18
N PHE A 106 8.96 3.20 -11.97
CA PHE A 106 7.51 3.33 -11.76
C PHE A 106 7.14 4.44 -10.79
N ASN A 107 5.86 4.78 -10.78
CA ASN A 107 5.28 5.65 -9.77
C ASN A 107 3.87 5.19 -9.39
N PHE A 108 3.43 5.63 -8.20
CA PHE A 108 2.10 5.35 -7.68
C PHE A 108 1.21 6.58 -7.76
N ALA A 109 -0.08 6.33 -7.98
CA ALA A 109 -1.13 7.34 -7.90
C ALA A 109 -2.30 6.84 -7.05
N GLY A 110 -3.00 7.75 -6.38
CA GLY A 110 -4.29 7.41 -5.79
C GLY A 110 -5.42 7.56 -6.81
N ILE A 111 -6.43 6.70 -6.71
CA ILE A 111 -7.62 6.74 -7.56
C ILE A 111 -8.52 7.90 -7.12
N THR A 112 -8.78 8.87 -8.01
CA THR A 112 -9.60 10.05 -7.70
C THR A 112 -11.07 9.72 -7.48
N ASP A 113 -11.56 8.77 -8.26
CA ASP A 113 -12.92 8.26 -8.28
C ASP A 113 -12.93 6.89 -8.98
N SER A 114 -13.96 6.09 -8.71
CA SER A 114 -13.99 4.69 -9.16
C SER A 114 -14.09 4.53 -10.68
N ALA A 115 -14.58 5.53 -11.43
CA ALA A 115 -14.71 5.44 -12.89
C ALA A 115 -13.35 5.60 -13.59
N ALA A 116 -12.42 6.36 -13.02
CA ALA A 116 -11.08 6.56 -13.58
C ALA A 116 -10.32 5.24 -13.81
N ARG A 117 -10.62 4.18 -13.05
CA ARG A 117 -10.00 2.85 -13.20
C ARG A 117 -10.27 2.19 -14.57
N GLU A 118 -11.35 2.58 -15.24
CA GLU A 118 -11.76 2.00 -16.52
C GLU A 118 -11.06 2.66 -17.73
N ASN A 119 -10.36 3.77 -17.52
CA ASN A 119 -9.61 4.42 -18.58
C ASN A 119 -8.29 3.69 -18.90
N LYS A 120 -7.63 4.05 -20.01
CA LYS A 120 -6.41 3.36 -20.47
C LYS A 120 -5.24 3.39 -19.48
N SER A 121 -5.19 4.40 -18.60
CA SER A 121 -4.17 4.53 -17.55
C SER A 121 -4.55 3.82 -16.26
N ARG A 122 -5.70 3.12 -16.24
CA ARG A 122 -6.24 2.42 -15.07
C ARG A 122 -6.32 3.31 -13.83
N GLY A 123 -6.69 4.57 -14.02
CA GLY A 123 -6.82 5.54 -12.94
C GLY A 123 -5.52 6.11 -12.40
N TYR A 124 -4.36 5.85 -13.04
CA TYR A 124 -3.15 6.64 -12.79
C TYR A 124 -3.42 8.12 -13.08
N TYR A 125 -4.16 8.39 -14.16
CA TYR A 125 -4.73 9.70 -14.47
C TYR A 125 -6.25 9.66 -14.40
N ASP A 126 -6.83 10.78 -14.00
CA ASP A 126 -8.27 11.01 -14.18
C ASP A 126 -8.62 11.19 -15.67
N ASP A 127 -9.91 11.18 -16.01
CA ASP A 127 -10.37 11.23 -17.40
C ASP A 127 -10.00 12.52 -18.13
N ASN A 128 -9.76 13.62 -17.39
CA ASN A 128 -9.30 14.87 -18.00
C ASN A 128 -7.81 14.79 -18.38
N GLN A 129 -7.00 14.17 -17.52
CA GLN A 129 -5.56 14.03 -17.72
C GLN A 129 -5.22 12.93 -18.73
N VAL A 130 -5.93 11.79 -18.70
CA VAL A 130 -5.59 10.60 -19.49
C VAL A 130 -5.60 10.84 -20.99
N THR A 131 -6.47 11.74 -21.47
CA THR A 131 -6.61 12.09 -22.89
C THR A 131 -5.32 12.68 -23.46
N SER A 132 -4.59 13.48 -22.67
CA SER A 132 -3.37 14.17 -23.14
C SER A 132 -2.07 13.51 -22.66
N HIS A 133 -2.12 12.80 -21.53
CA HIS A 133 -0.92 12.33 -20.82
C HIS A 133 -0.85 10.81 -20.64
N GLY A 134 -1.92 10.07 -20.93
CA GLY A 134 -1.93 8.60 -20.76
C GLY A 134 -1.00 7.86 -21.74
N ASP A 135 -0.44 8.57 -22.73
CA ASP A 135 0.47 8.04 -23.75
C ASP A 135 1.95 8.29 -23.45
N SER A 136 2.24 9.17 -22.50
CA SER A 136 3.58 9.72 -22.20
C SER A 136 3.93 9.69 -20.72
N ALA A 137 2.91 9.69 -19.85
CA ALA A 137 3.03 9.84 -18.41
C ALA A 137 3.84 11.07 -17.95
N ASP A 138 3.92 12.12 -18.78
CA ASP A 138 4.88 13.24 -18.70
C ASP A 138 4.60 14.27 -17.59
N ILE A 139 3.48 14.15 -16.89
CA ILE A 139 3.11 14.99 -15.75
C ILE A 139 2.83 14.15 -14.51
N ALA A 140 2.89 14.74 -13.32
CA ALA A 140 2.44 14.02 -12.14
C ALA A 140 0.91 13.89 -12.06
N PRO A 141 0.41 12.77 -11.50
CA PRO A 141 -1.01 12.54 -11.29
C PRO A 141 -1.58 13.49 -10.23
N THR A 142 -2.90 13.59 -10.18
CA THR A 142 -3.62 14.44 -9.21
C THR A 142 -3.33 14.00 -7.77
N ILE A 143 -3.45 12.70 -7.47
CA ILE A 143 -3.03 12.12 -6.19
C ILE A 143 -1.70 11.39 -6.41
N ARG A 144 -0.60 12.00 -5.98
CA ARG A 144 0.78 11.52 -6.21
C ARG A 144 1.43 11.03 -4.91
N SER A 145 2.46 10.19 -5.06
CA SER A 145 3.39 9.78 -3.97
C SER A 145 4.80 10.38 -4.09
N ALA A 146 5.11 11.03 -5.21
CA ALA A 146 6.42 11.60 -5.51
C ALA A 146 6.32 13.09 -5.87
N TYR A 147 7.35 13.86 -5.50
CA TYR A 147 7.40 15.29 -5.74
C TYR A 147 7.52 15.62 -7.24
N SER A 148 6.92 16.74 -7.67
CA SER A 148 6.94 17.19 -9.07
C SER A 148 6.61 16.04 -10.02
N ASN A 149 7.38 15.79 -11.08
CA ASN A 149 7.23 14.69 -12.02
C ASN A 149 8.10 13.46 -11.67
N ASN A 150 8.71 13.38 -10.49
CA ASN A 150 9.60 12.26 -10.11
C ASN A 150 8.87 10.94 -9.99
N TRP A 151 9.62 9.87 -10.21
CA TRP A 151 9.20 8.50 -10.01
C TRP A 151 10.12 7.78 -8.98
N TRP A 152 9.78 6.55 -8.62
CA TRP A 152 10.49 5.72 -7.64
C TRP A 152 11.68 4.99 -8.24
N HIS A 153 12.79 5.69 -8.45
CA HIS A 153 13.99 5.18 -9.11
C HIS A 153 14.58 3.94 -8.42
N GLY A 154 14.90 2.92 -9.21
CA GLY A 154 15.47 1.66 -8.76
C GLY A 154 17.00 1.68 -8.67
N TYR A 155 17.53 1.03 -7.63
CA TYR A 155 18.96 0.89 -7.40
C TYR A 155 19.30 -0.53 -6.93
N TYR A 156 20.52 -0.99 -7.24
CA TYR A 156 21.05 -2.26 -6.72
C TYR A 156 22.51 -2.15 -6.30
N ALA A 157 22.96 -3.07 -5.46
CA ALA A 157 24.37 -3.27 -5.11
C ALA A 157 24.65 -4.70 -4.59
N PHE A 158 25.91 -5.12 -4.66
CA PHE A 158 26.39 -6.36 -4.06
C PHE A 158 27.10 -6.04 -2.74
N GLY A 159 26.68 -6.67 -1.64
CA GLY A 159 27.16 -6.38 -0.30
C GLY A 159 26.06 -6.44 0.76
N LYS A 160 26.38 -5.94 1.96
CA LYS A 160 25.55 -6.04 3.16
C LYS A 160 25.17 -4.66 3.70
N PRO A 161 24.02 -4.52 4.38
CA PRO A 161 23.74 -3.32 5.15
C PRO A 161 24.58 -3.27 6.44
N TYR A 162 24.71 -2.08 7.04
CA TYR A 162 25.43 -1.82 8.28
C TYR A 162 24.82 -2.59 9.46
N ARG A 163 23.48 -2.69 9.51
CA ARG A 163 22.73 -3.35 10.58
C ARG A 163 21.51 -4.06 10.01
N ILE A 164 21.08 -5.13 10.66
CA ILE A 164 19.89 -5.92 10.32
C ILE A 164 19.05 -6.21 11.56
N GLY A 165 17.80 -6.64 11.35
CA GLY A 165 16.87 -7.00 12.41
C GLY A 165 16.68 -5.87 13.43
N THR A 166 16.40 -6.22 14.68
CA THR A 166 16.12 -5.22 15.72
C THR A 166 17.31 -4.29 16.04
N ASP A 167 18.54 -4.65 15.63
CA ASP A 167 19.73 -3.81 15.83
C ASP A 167 19.68 -2.48 15.05
N VAL A 168 18.84 -2.37 14.01
CA VAL A 168 18.60 -1.11 13.30
C VAL A 168 18.00 -0.04 14.21
N GLN A 169 17.35 -0.44 15.32
CA GLN A 169 16.73 0.49 16.28
C GLN A 169 17.75 1.18 17.19
N ASN A 170 18.98 0.68 17.26
CA ASN A 170 20.01 1.18 18.18
C ASN A 170 20.72 2.43 17.61
N LYS A 171 20.79 3.54 18.36
CA LYS A 171 21.60 4.74 17.98
C LYS A 171 23.11 4.48 18.08
N THR A 172 23.50 3.73 19.10
CA THR A 172 24.88 3.36 19.48
C THR A 172 24.86 1.97 20.10
N GLY A 173 25.98 1.25 20.09
CA GLY A 173 26.02 -0.15 20.57
C GLY A 173 25.41 -1.14 19.57
N GLY A 174 25.12 -2.36 20.02
CA GLY A 174 24.76 -3.49 19.14
C GLY A 174 25.97 -4.07 18.39
N THR A 175 25.74 -5.10 17.57
CA THR A 175 26.80 -5.66 16.71
C THR A 175 26.48 -5.30 15.26
N PRO A 176 27.24 -4.38 14.63
CA PRO A 176 27.08 -4.13 13.20
C PRO A 176 27.16 -5.42 12.40
N TYR A 177 26.29 -5.53 11.40
CA TYR A 177 26.29 -6.66 10.49
C TYR A 177 27.45 -6.57 9.49
N ASP A 178 27.73 -5.36 8.99
CA ASP A 178 28.97 -5.04 8.27
C ASP A 178 29.43 -3.62 8.60
N ALA A 179 30.50 -3.49 9.41
CA ALA A 179 31.07 -2.20 9.78
C ALA A 179 32.12 -1.67 8.78
N THR A 180 32.56 -2.48 7.82
CA THR A 180 33.72 -2.14 6.98
C THR A 180 33.28 -1.49 5.68
N ASN A 181 32.36 -2.12 4.96
CA ASN A 181 31.87 -1.62 3.66
C ASN A 181 30.35 -1.79 3.52
N PRO A 182 29.54 -1.21 4.43
CA PRO A 182 28.11 -1.32 4.33
C PRO A 182 27.56 -0.60 3.10
N LEU A 183 26.44 -1.11 2.59
CA LEU A 183 25.72 -0.55 1.46
C LEU A 183 24.80 0.62 1.82
N ASP A 184 24.63 0.93 3.10
CA ASP A 184 23.92 2.08 3.62
C ASP A 184 24.82 3.01 4.47
N PRO A 185 24.46 4.30 4.62
CA PRO A 185 25.24 5.25 5.40
C PRO A 185 25.32 4.89 6.89
N ILE A 186 26.51 5.09 7.49
CA ILE A 186 26.71 4.94 8.94
C ILE A 186 26.46 6.29 9.60
N VAL A 187 25.40 6.39 10.42
CA VAL A 187 25.14 7.58 11.24
C VAL A 187 26.16 7.67 12.38
N ASN A 188 26.94 8.75 12.41
CA ASN A 188 27.97 8.99 13.42
C ASN A 188 27.44 9.76 14.64
N THR A 189 26.54 10.73 14.41
CA THR A 189 25.97 11.57 15.48
C THR A 189 24.49 11.85 15.23
N TRP A 190 23.77 12.12 16.31
CA TRP A 190 22.33 12.40 16.32
C TRP A 190 22.07 13.78 16.94
N THR A 191 20.95 14.41 16.59
CA THR A 191 20.54 15.75 17.05
C THR A 191 19.01 15.83 17.23
N GLY A 192 18.49 17.04 17.45
CA GLY A 192 17.07 17.31 17.66
C GLY A 192 16.64 17.12 19.11
N THR A 193 15.42 17.53 19.44
CA THR A 193 14.88 17.50 20.81
C THR A 193 14.87 16.09 21.40
N SER A 194 14.56 15.07 20.58
CA SER A 194 14.57 13.65 20.98
C SER A 194 15.93 12.97 20.75
N ASN A 195 16.97 13.71 20.32
CA ASN A 195 18.29 13.19 19.96
C ASN A 195 18.19 12.03 18.93
N ASP A 196 17.28 12.19 17.97
CA ASP A 196 16.77 11.14 17.08
C ASP A 196 16.98 11.44 15.59
N GLU A 197 17.38 12.67 15.27
CA GLU A 197 17.63 13.12 13.90
C GLU A 197 19.09 12.84 13.52
N PRO A 198 19.36 12.17 12.38
CA PRO A 198 20.73 11.99 11.89
C PRO A 198 21.43 13.33 11.62
N ASN A 199 22.52 13.60 12.32
CA ASN A 199 23.25 14.88 12.21
C ASN A 199 24.48 14.80 11.29
N SER A 200 25.22 13.68 11.36
CA SER A 200 26.37 13.43 10.47
C SER A 200 26.47 11.95 10.13
N ALA A 201 26.75 11.62 8.87
CA ALA A 201 26.95 10.24 8.43
C ALA A 201 28.21 10.09 7.56
N SER A 202 28.75 8.86 7.51
CA SER A 202 29.85 8.47 6.65
C SER A 202 29.37 7.44 5.64
N TYR A 203 29.64 7.65 4.36
CA TYR A 203 29.24 6.71 3.31
C TYR A 203 30.10 6.81 2.05
N THR A 204 30.43 5.67 1.46
CA THR A 204 31.02 5.57 0.12
C THR A 204 30.11 4.67 -0.69
N SER A 205 29.39 5.26 -1.65
CA SER A 205 28.39 4.50 -2.41
C SER A 205 29.02 3.56 -3.43
N SER A 206 28.54 2.32 -3.45
CA SER A 206 28.77 1.33 -4.51
C SER A 206 27.49 1.02 -5.30
N LYS A 207 26.41 1.77 -5.06
CA LYS A 207 25.11 1.53 -5.69
C LYS A 207 25.13 1.87 -7.18
N LYS A 208 24.34 1.13 -7.94
CA LYS A 208 24.16 1.27 -9.38
C LYS A 208 22.67 1.47 -9.68
N ALA A 209 22.35 2.17 -10.76
CA ALA A 209 20.97 2.27 -11.25
C ALA A 209 20.48 0.87 -11.69
N LEU A 210 19.20 0.57 -11.44
CA LEU A 210 18.63 -0.75 -11.70
C LEU A 210 18.55 -1.08 -13.20
N HIS A 211 17.96 -0.19 -13.99
CA HIS A 211 17.85 -0.32 -15.44
C HIS A 211 18.72 0.72 -16.13
N THR A 212 19.55 0.30 -17.07
CA THR A 212 20.39 1.20 -17.87
C THR A 212 20.25 0.85 -19.35
N GLY A 213 19.90 1.84 -20.17
CA GLY A 213 19.80 1.69 -21.62
C GLY A 213 18.38 1.92 -22.10
N ALA A 214 17.91 1.07 -23.03
CA ALA A 214 16.60 1.18 -23.65
C ALA A 214 15.92 -0.19 -23.71
N ASN A 215 14.60 -0.18 -23.86
CA ASN A 215 13.74 -1.37 -24.04
C ASN A 215 13.60 -2.28 -22.81
N HIS A 216 13.44 -1.66 -21.64
CA HIS A 216 13.09 -2.38 -20.42
C HIS A 216 11.57 -2.48 -20.25
N TYR A 217 11.12 -3.47 -19.49
CA TYR A 217 9.69 -3.68 -19.23
C TYR A 217 9.45 -4.37 -17.89
N ASP A 218 8.28 -4.09 -17.31
CA ASP A 218 7.84 -4.69 -16.06
C ASP A 218 7.72 -6.23 -16.19
N GLY A 219 8.34 -6.96 -15.27
CA GLY A 219 8.42 -8.42 -15.31
C GLY A 219 9.60 -8.99 -16.10
N GLU A 220 10.50 -8.18 -16.66
CA GLU A 220 11.71 -8.69 -17.34
C GLU A 220 12.72 -9.31 -16.36
N VAL A 221 13.64 -10.13 -16.88
CA VAL A 221 14.76 -10.68 -16.10
C VAL A 221 16.05 -9.93 -16.42
N LEU A 222 16.58 -9.22 -15.43
CA LEU A 222 17.89 -8.59 -15.45
C LEU A 222 18.97 -9.58 -15.03
N THR A 223 20.13 -9.53 -15.67
CA THR A 223 21.35 -10.21 -15.19
C THR A 223 22.32 -9.15 -14.67
N LEU A 224 22.46 -9.07 -13.36
CA LEU A 224 23.26 -8.07 -12.67
C LEU A 224 24.58 -8.71 -12.21
N THR A 225 25.70 -8.02 -12.43
CA THR A 225 27.04 -8.55 -12.13
C THR A 225 27.90 -7.55 -11.36
N ASP A 226 28.76 -8.08 -10.48
CA ASP A 226 29.84 -7.32 -9.85
C ASP A 226 31.05 -8.24 -9.59
N GLY A 227 32.12 -8.02 -10.35
CA GLY A 227 33.26 -8.94 -10.40
C GLY A 227 32.82 -10.35 -10.82
N THR A 228 33.01 -11.34 -9.94
CA THR A 228 32.60 -12.73 -10.15
C THR A 228 31.18 -13.04 -9.69
N ASN A 229 30.53 -12.12 -8.98
CA ASN A 229 29.17 -12.31 -8.48
C ASN A 229 28.16 -12.02 -9.59
N THR A 230 27.08 -12.81 -9.62
CA THR A 230 25.97 -12.64 -10.58
C THR A 230 24.66 -12.93 -9.86
N VAL A 231 23.65 -12.10 -10.11
CA VAL A 231 22.27 -12.31 -9.68
C VAL A 231 21.36 -12.09 -10.89
N GLN A 232 20.46 -13.03 -11.13
CA GLN A 232 19.30 -12.79 -11.99
C GLN A 232 18.20 -12.18 -11.14
N LEU A 233 17.61 -11.08 -11.59
CA LEU A 233 16.58 -10.34 -10.86
C LEU A 233 15.38 -10.10 -11.77
N ARG A 234 14.18 -10.36 -11.27
CA ARG A 234 12.92 -9.94 -11.89
C ARG A 234 12.18 -9.00 -10.94
N GLN A 235 11.91 -7.78 -11.39
CA GLN A 235 11.02 -6.83 -10.72
C GLN A 235 9.62 -6.95 -11.33
N GLU A 236 8.59 -6.98 -10.49
CA GLU A 236 7.20 -7.04 -10.91
C GLU A 236 6.39 -5.99 -10.14
N ILE A 237 5.66 -5.12 -10.85
CA ILE A 237 4.70 -4.18 -10.28
C ILE A 237 3.31 -4.61 -10.73
N LYS A 238 2.42 -4.96 -9.79
CA LYS A 238 1.13 -5.54 -10.14
C LYS A 238 0.06 -5.28 -9.08
N PRO A 239 -1.23 -5.23 -9.43
CA PRO A 239 -2.27 -5.26 -8.42
C PRO A 239 -2.22 -6.56 -7.62
N SER A 240 -2.58 -6.50 -6.33
CA SER A 240 -2.81 -7.70 -5.52
C SER A 240 -4.05 -8.47 -6.02
N ASP A 241 -4.09 -9.78 -5.76
CA ASP A 241 -5.20 -10.62 -6.24
C ASP A 241 -6.56 -10.24 -5.63
N ASP A 242 -6.56 -9.62 -4.46
CA ASP A 242 -7.73 -9.12 -3.74
C ASP A 242 -8.13 -7.67 -4.10
N ASP A 243 -7.45 -7.07 -5.10
CA ASP A 243 -7.68 -5.72 -5.60
C ASP A 243 -7.48 -4.59 -4.56
N GLN A 244 -6.73 -4.85 -3.49
CA GLN A 244 -6.56 -3.87 -2.40
C GLN A 244 -5.32 -3.00 -2.56
N TYR A 245 -4.25 -3.57 -3.09
CA TYR A 245 -2.92 -2.99 -3.06
C TYR A 245 -2.23 -3.07 -4.40
N ILE A 246 -1.15 -2.30 -4.53
CA ILE A 246 -0.13 -2.56 -5.54
C ILE A 246 1.02 -3.31 -4.86
N ILE A 247 1.47 -4.37 -5.50
CA ILE A 247 2.59 -5.19 -5.09
C ILE A 247 3.83 -4.77 -5.90
N VAL A 248 4.93 -4.52 -5.20
CA VAL A 248 6.28 -4.47 -5.81
C VAL A 248 7.04 -5.69 -5.34
N GLN A 249 7.34 -6.59 -6.27
CA GLN A 249 7.98 -7.86 -5.97
C GLN A 249 9.35 -7.96 -6.65
N TYR A 250 10.35 -8.39 -5.89
CA TYR A 250 11.67 -8.74 -6.39
C TYR A 250 11.90 -10.24 -6.27
N THR A 251 12.11 -10.91 -7.39
CA THR A 251 12.53 -12.31 -7.43
C THR A 251 14.00 -12.37 -7.79
N ALA A 252 14.86 -12.79 -6.86
CA ALA A 252 16.31 -12.85 -7.04
C ALA A 252 16.78 -14.30 -7.08
N TYR A 253 17.60 -14.66 -8.07
CA TYR A 253 18.22 -15.97 -8.23
C TYR A 253 19.74 -15.84 -8.33
N ASN A 254 20.46 -16.68 -7.59
CA ASN A 254 21.92 -16.76 -7.65
C ASN A 254 22.35 -17.95 -8.55
N PRO A 255 22.71 -17.72 -9.82
CA PRO A 255 23.22 -18.78 -10.70
C PRO A 255 24.68 -19.17 -10.41
N GLY A 256 25.36 -18.45 -9.51
CA GLY A 256 26.77 -18.65 -9.20
C GLY A 256 27.04 -19.87 -8.30
N SER A 257 28.31 -20.07 -7.97
CA SER A 257 28.80 -21.16 -7.12
C SER A 257 29.16 -20.73 -5.69
N SER A 258 29.03 -19.45 -5.37
CA SER A 258 29.27 -18.88 -4.03
C SER A 258 28.03 -18.17 -3.49
N THR A 259 27.95 -18.03 -2.16
CA THR A 259 26.95 -17.17 -1.53
C THR A 259 27.11 -15.72 -1.99
N VAL A 260 26.00 -15.03 -2.24
CA VAL A 260 25.95 -13.64 -2.68
C VAL A 260 25.07 -12.84 -1.74
N ASP A 261 25.60 -11.73 -1.25
CA ASP A 261 24.86 -10.69 -0.54
C ASP A 261 24.48 -9.60 -1.56
N PHE A 262 23.19 -9.31 -1.67
CA PHE A 262 22.65 -8.44 -2.72
C PHE A 262 21.53 -7.56 -2.16
N MET A 263 21.53 -6.28 -2.55
CA MET A 263 20.47 -5.35 -2.20
C MET A 263 19.87 -4.73 -3.44
N VAL A 264 18.55 -4.55 -3.42
CA VAL A 264 17.78 -3.84 -4.45
C VAL A 264 16.63 -3.07 -3.81
N GLY A 265 16.27 -1.93 -4.35
CA GLY A 265 15.16 -1.14 -3.85
C GLY A 265 14.87 0.09 -4.70
N ASN A 266 13.83 0.82 -4.32
CA ASN A 266 13.41 2.04 -4.96
C ASN A 266 13.44 3.21 -3.98
N GLU A 267 13.65 4.40 -4.51
CA GLU A 267 13.69 5.63 -3.73
C GLU A 267 13.17 6.81 -4.56
N THR A 268 12.51 7.76 -3.89
CA THR A 268 12.14 9.04 -4.47
C THR A 268 12.07 10.13 -3.41
N ASP A 269 12.21 11.37 -3.86
CA ASP A 269 11.61 12.52 -3.21
C ASP A 269 10.08 12.38 -3.18
N THR A 270 9.52 12.29 -1.98
CA THR A 270 8.12 11.93 -1.74
C THR A 270 7.25 13.14 -1.49
N MET A 271 6.07 13.12 -2.07
CA MET A 271 5.03 14.12 -1.87
C MET A 271 3.70 13.40 -1.89
N VAL A 272 2.84 13.61 -0.89
CA VAL A 272 1.49 13.05 -0.88
C VAL A 272 0.50 14.13 -1.27
N THR A 273 -0.13 13.94 -2.44
CA THR A 273 -1.02 14.91 -3.11
C THR A 273 -0.36 16.28 -3.31
N SER A 274 -0.67 17.23 -2.43
CA SER A 274 -0.20 18.62 -2.48
C SER A 274 0.82 18.94 -1.38
N GLN A 275 1.16 17.99 -0.51
CA GLN A 275 2.07 18.19 0.63
C GLN A 275 3.38 17.43 0.41
N ASP A 276 4.43 18.19 0.18
CA ASP A 276 5.82 17.73 0.01
C ASP A 276 6.45 17.34 1.35
N ALA A 277 6.17 18.15 2.39
CA ALA A 277 6.66 17.90 3.73
C ALA A 277 5.65 17.07 4.56
N VAL A 278 5.38 15.84 4.12
CA VAL A 278 4.31 15.00 4.66
C VAL A 278 4.74 14.35 6.00
N PRO A 279 3.88 14.33 7.04
CA PRO A 279 4.12 13.55 8.25
C PRO A 279 4.28 12.06 7.96
N ILE A 280 5.28 11.43 8.57
CA ILE A 280 5.61 10.01 8.36
C ILE A 280 5.65 9.30 9.69
N PHE A 281 5.06 8.12 9.73
CA PHE A 281 5.14 7.18 10.83
C PHE A 281 5.84 5.91 10.37
N VAL A 282 6.87 5.50 11.10
CA VAL A 282 7.66 4.30 10.84
C VAL A 282 7.35 3.28 11.92
N THR A 283 7.00 2.06 11.55
CA THR A 283 6.74 0.99 12.53
C THR A 283 8.05 0.37 13.05
N PRO A 284 8.00 -0.41 14.14
CA PRO A 284 9.11 -1.27 14.55
C PRO A 284 9.57 -2.21 13.44
N HIS A 285 10.87 -2.47 13.38
CA HIS A 285 11.51 -3.38 12.41
C HIS A 285 12.01 -4.65 13.11
N GLY A 286 11.66 -5.82 12.56
CA GLY A 286 12.05 -7.12 13.09
C GLY A 286 11.49 -7.45 14.48
N ALA A 287 10.46 -6.73 14.93
CA ALA A 287 9.92 -6.83 16.29
C ALA A 287 8.71 -7.77 16.40
N GLY A 288 8.24 -8.33 15.27
CA GLY A 288 7.14 -9.30 15.24
C GLY A 288 5.74 -8.70 15.40
N GLY A 289 5.55 -7.45 14.98
CA GLY A 289 4.24 -6.80 14.90
C GLY A 289 3.34 -7.41 13.81
N ALA A 290 2.07 -7.01 13.78
CA ALA A 290 1.11 -7.49 12.76
C ALA A 290 1.49 -7.05 11.33
N PHE A 291 2.22 -5.94 11.21
CA PHE A 291 2.87 -5.48 9.99
C PHE A 291 4.09 -4.61 10.32
N GLU A 292 4.94 -4.39 9.33
CA GLU A 292 6.05 -3.44 9.37
C GLU A 292 6.02 -2.56 8.11
N GLY A 293 6.46 -1.30 8.18
CA GLY A 293 6.41 -0.37 7.06
C GLY A 293 6.48 1.11 7.44
N VAL A 294 6.06 1.96 6.50
CA VAL A 294 5.91 3.41 6.64
C VAL A 294 4.50 3.85 6.25
N HIS A 295 3.98 4.82 7.01
CA HIS A 295 2.69 5.45 6.80
C HIS A 295 2.90 6.96 6.64
N PHE A 296 2.72 7.46 5.42
CA PHE A 296 2.68 8.88 5.11
C PHE A 296 1.24 9.35 5.19
N GLN A 297 0.98 10.49 5.82
CA GLN A 297 -0.36 11.08 5.83
C GLN A 297 -0.30 12.59 5.65
N ASN A 298 -0.91 13.06 4.55
CA ASN A 298 -1.13 14.49 4.34
C ASN A 298 -1.95 15.05 5.53
N SER A 299 -1.58 16.21 6.05
CA SER A 299 -2.17 16.83 7.24
C SER A 299 -3.07 18.04 6.93
N THR A 300 -3.33 18.32 5.66
CA THR A 300 -4.18 19.41 5.15
C THR A 300 -5.60 18.95 4.82
N SER A 301 -6.54 19.89 4.76
CA SER A 301 -7.91 19.66 4.26
C SER A 301 -7.99 19.82 2.74
N GLY A 302 -9.15 19.53 2.16
CA GLY A 302 -9.42 19.63 0.72
C GLY A 302 -9.94 18.31 0.16
N GLN A 303 -10.27 18.31 -1.13
CA GLN A 303 -10.89 17.15 -1.81
C GLN A 303 -10.07 15.86 -1.71
N TYR A 304 -8.75 16.00 -1.68
CA TYR A 304 -7.77 14.91 -1.49
C TYR A 304 -6.88 15.17 -0.27
N GLY A 305 -7.35 16.00 0.67
CA GLY A 305 -6.67 16.21 1.95
C GLY A 305 -6.70 14.94 2.79
N LEU A 306 -5.83 14.80 3.78
CA LEU A 306 -5.75 13.58 4.61
C LEU A 306 -5.51 12.27 3.85
N THR A 307 -5.09 12.34 2.58
CA THR A 307 -4.64 11.18 1.82
C THR A 307 -3.48 10.50 2.55
N ILE A 308 -3.53 9.18 2.61
CA ILE A 308 -2.45 8.36 3.15
C ILE A 308 -1.72 7.67 2.00
N PHE A 309 -0.43 7.42 2.20
CA PHE A 309 0.37 6.53 1.39
C PHE A 309 1.11 5.57 2.31
N ASP A 310 0.89 4.28 2.14
CA ASP A 310 1.45 3.21 2.94
C ASP A 310 2.41 2.37 2.10
N ILE A 311 3.52 1.96 2.70
CA ILE A 311 4.42 0.92 2.17
C ILE A 311 4.67 -0.08 3.28
N TYR A 312 4.21 -1.32 3.10
CA TYR A 312 4.46 -2.42 4.03
C TYR A 312 5.65 -3.27 3.56
N THR A 313 6.51 -3.64 4.52
CA THR A 313 7.68 -4.51 4.34
C THR A 313 7.46 -5.91 4.91
N SER A 314 6.49 -6.07 5.82
CA SER A 314 6.07 -7.33 6.44
C SER A 314 4.60 -7.26 6.82
N GLY A 315 3.90 -8.40 6.77
CA GLY A 315 2.44 -8.46 7.00
C GLY A 315 1.65 -7.88 5.84
N LYS A 316 0.32 -8.04 5.83
CA LYS A 316 -0.56 -7.57 4.74
C LYS A 316 -0.07 -8.04 3.35
N ASP A 317 0.40 -9.29 3.28
CA ASP A 317 1.04 -9.93 2.11
C ASP A 317 2.45 -9.45 1.72
N ALA A 318 3.03 -8.51 2.47
CA ALA A 318 4.44 -8.14 2.36
C ALA A 318 5.35 -9.08 3.17
N GLY A 319 6.61 -9.18 2.76
CA GLY A 319 7.63 -9.96 3.45
C GLY A 319 8.73 -10.45 2.53
N VAL A 320 9.70 -11.18 3.08
CA VAL A 320 10.75 -11.85 2.33
C VAL A 320 10.70 -13.36 2.62
N VAL A 321 10.77 -14.17 1.56
CA VAL A 321 10.85 -15.63 1.69
C VAL A 321 12.23 -15.98 2.23
N LYS A 322 12.25 -16.45 3.48
CA LYS A 322 13.45 -16.93 4.15
C LYS A 322 13.63 -18.42 3.95
N ARG A 323 14.87 -18.85 3.79
CA ARG A 323 15.26 -20.26 3.70
C ARG A 323 15.00 -20.99 5.01
N ASP A 324 15.38 -20.37 6.11
CA ASP A 324 15.27 -20.86 7.47
C ASP A 324 15.40 -19.70 8.48
N ALA A 325 15.32 -20.00 9.78
CA ALA A 325 15.35 -18.98 10.84
C ALA A 325 16.70 -18.22 10.96
N ASN A 326 17.79 -18.74 10.39
CA ASN A 326 19.10 -18.08 10.40
C ASN A 326 19.35 -17.23 9.15
N ASP A 327 18.39 -17.17 8.24
CA ASP A 327 18.46 -16.36 7.04
C ASP A 327 18.34 -14.87 7.37
N PRO A 328 19.40 -14.08 7.12
CA PRO A 328 19.45 -12.67 7.51
C PRO A 328 18.72 -11.76 6.51
N SER A 329 18.12 -12.31 5.45
CA SER A 329 17.40 -11.52 4.45
C SER A 329 16.24 -10.74 5.08
N GLU A 330 16.02 -9.50 4.66
CA GLU A 330 14.98 -8.63 5.21
C GLU A 330 14.57 -7.51 4.24
N ASN A 331 13.31 -7.12 4.32
CA ASN A 331 12.80 -5.91 3.68
C ASN A 331 13.02 -4.72 4.61
N ARG A 332 13.22 -3.55 4.02
CA ARG A 332 13.62 -2.32 4.72
C ARG A 332 12.86 -1.13 4.14
N VAL A 333 12.68 -0.10 4.97
CA VAL A 333 12.11 1.20 4.62
C VAL A 333 12.97 2.31 5.21
N TRP A 334 13.13 3.38 4.45
CA TRP A 334 13.78 4.59 4.90
C TRP A 334 12.93 5.82 4.59
N ALA A 335 13.00 6.78 5.49
CA ALA A 335 12.40 8.10 5.35
C ALA A 335 13.37 9.12 5.94
N GLY A 336 13.60 10.21 5.22
CA GLY A 336 14.49 11.27 5.68
C GLY A 336 14.31 12.58 4.92
N HIS A 337 15.24 13.51 5.11
CA HIS A 337 15.20 14.83 4.50
C HIS A 337 15.59 14.84 3.02
N TRP A 338 14.87 15.63 2.23
CA TRP A 338 15.32 16.23 0.98
C TRP A 338 16.24 17.43 1.26
N SER A 339 17.29 17.73 0.48
CA SER A 339 18.01 17.00 -0.57
C SER A 339 19.05 16.00 -0.02
N SER A 340 19.27 16.01 1.29
CA SER A 340 20.26 15.17 1.97
C SER A 340 19.91 14.98 3.43
N THR A 341 20.23 13.81 3.96
CA THR A 341 20.16 13.51 5.39
C THR A 341 21.58 13.37 5.93
N ALA A 342 21.90 14.08 7.03
CA ALA A 342 23.21 14.04 7.68
C ALA A 342 24.41 14.31 6.74
N GLY A 343 24.21 15.18 5.73
CA GLY A 343 25.22 15.54 4.72
C GLY A 343 25.38 14.51 3.59
N VAL A 344 24.56 13.46 3.55
CA VAL A 344 24.57 12.42 2.52
C VAL A 344 23.31 12.54 1.67
N GLY A 345 23.46 12.63 0.34
CA GLY A 345 22.34 12.77 -0.60
C GLY A 345 21.29 11.67 -0.44
N HIS A 346 20.00 12.02 -0.50
CA HIS A 346 18.90 11.13 -0.12
C HIS A 346 18.89 9.79 -0.88
N THR A 347 19.22 9.76 -2.18
CA THR A 347 19.28 8.53 -2.97
C THR A 347 20.30 7.50 -2.42
N ASN A 348 21.30 7.92 -1.65
CA ASN A 348 22.28 7.01 -1.03
C ASN A 348 21.72 6.25 0.20
N TRP A 349 20.53 6.63 0.68
CA TRP A 349 19.86 5.97 1.80
C TRP A 349 18.85 4.89 1.35
N VAL A 350 18.76 4.59 0.05
CA VAL A 350 17.81 3.59 -0.49
C VAL A 350 17.86 2.24 0.24
N PHE A 351 19.04 1.83 0.69
CA PHE A 351 19.27 0.57 1.39
C PHE A 351 19.20 0.65 2.93
N SER A 352 18.91 1.83 3.47
CA SER A 352 18.82 2.07 4.90
C SER A 352 17.51 1.54 5.50
N GLN A 353 17.51 1.43 6.82
CA GLN A 353 16.30 1.18 7.60
C GLN A 353 16.13 2.32 8.60
N SER A 354 15.01 3.05 8.50
CA SER A 354 14.64 4.05 9.50
C SER A 354 14.27 3.39 10.82
N ARG A 355 14.56 4.09 11.92
CA ARG A 355 14.10 3.67 13.25
C ARG A 355 12.59 3.89 13.36
N SER A 356 11.92 3.15 14.23
CA SER A 356 10.47 3.30 14.41
C SER A 356 10.13 4.60 15.11
N GLY A 357 9.06 5.28 14.72
CA GLY A 357 8.80 6.62 15.22
C GLY A 357 7.96 7.49 14.32
N PHE A 358 8.12 8.79 14.54
CA PHE A 358 7.46 9.85 13.83
C PHE A 358 8.47 10.85 13.26
N ILE A 359 8.20 11.34 12.05
CA ILE A 359 9.00 12.36 11.36
C ILE A 359 8.04 13.44 10.84
N ASN A 360 8.23 14.71 11.25
CA ASN A 360 7.40 15.85 10.81
C ASN A 360 8.12 17.19 10.99
N PRO A 361 7.93 18.22 10.16
CA PRO A 361 7.68 18.03 8.74
C PRO A 361 8.87 17.24 8.19
N GLY A 362 8.61 16.09 7.59
CA GLY A 362 9.63 15.45 6.77
C GLY A 362 9.50 16.11 5.41
N ASP A 363 10.33 17.11 5.09
CA ASP A 363 10.61 17.45 3.68
C ASP A 363 11.22 16.18 3.08
N SER A 364 10.38 15.30 2.55
CA SER A 364 10.61 13.85 2.71
C SER A 364 11.09 13.18 1.45
N ALA A 365 12.21 12.50 1.53
CA ALA A 365 12.54 11.41 0.63
C ALA A 365 12.20 10.08 1.31
N GLY A 366 11.71 9.12 0.52
CA GLY A 366 11.29 7.81 0.97
C GLY A 366 11.91 6.70 0.13
N ALA A 367 12.26 5.60 0.77
CA ALA A 367 12.78 4.41 0.10
C ALA A 367 12.21 3.13 0.70
N PHE A 368 12.20 2.09 -0.11
CA PHE A 368 12.03 0.71 0.34
C PHE A 368 12.99 -0.19 -0.43
N SER A 369 13.56 -1.17 0.25
CA SER A 369 14.58 -2.05 -0.31
C SER A 369 14.61 -3.39 0.39
N THR A 370 15.25 -4.35 -0.23
CA THR A 370 15.43 -5.68 0.33
C THR A 370 16.90 -6.06 0.33
N TYR A 371 17.33 -6.70 1.41
CA TYR A 371 18.60 -7.39 1.51
C TYR A 371 18.36 -8.89 1.33
N PHE A 372 19.04 -9.48 0.36
CA PHE A 372 19.06 -10.91 0.12
C PHE A 372 20.44 -11.50 0.44
N ASN A 373 20.44 -12.57 1.23
CA ASN A 373 21.58 -13.49 1.33
C ASN A 373 21.28 -14.77 0.53
N LEU A 374 21.88 -14.95 -0.65
CA LEU A 374 21.53 -16.03 -1.58
C LEU A 374 22.62 -17.10 -1.64
N LEU A 375 22.31 -18.34 -1.31
CA LEU A 375 23.17 -19.50 -1.57
C LEU A 375 23.26 -19.79 -3.07
N PRO A 376 24.28 -20.56 -3.52
CA PRO A 376 24.35 -21.06 -4.89
C PRO A 376 23.07 -21.78 -5.31
N GLY A 377 22.48 -21.38 -6.44
CA GLY A 377 21.25 -21.95 -6.97
C GLY A 377 19.98 -21.58 -6.19
N GLU A 378 20.06 -20.65 -5.23
CA GLU A 378 18.91 -20.22 -4.43
C GLU A 378 18.10 -19.13 -5.15
N THR A 379 16.78 -19.25 -5.08
CA THR A 379 15.83 -18.20 -5.46
C THR A 379 15.10 -17.70 -4.23
N LYS A 380 15.00 -16.38 -4.07
CA LYS A 380 14.16 -15.73 -3.05
C LYS A 380 13.23 -14.71 -3.66
N ILE A 381 12.15 -14.45 -2.94
CA ILE A 381 11.15 -13.45 -3.29
C ILE A 381 11.05 -12.48 -2.12
N ALA A 382 11.13 -11.18 -2.43
CA ALA A 382 10.76 -10.10 -1.53
C ALA A 382 9.54 -9.38 -2.09
N THR A 383 8.55 -9.13 -1.25
CA THR A 383 7.29 -8.49 -1.58
C THR A 383 7.10 -7.26 -0.71
N PHE A 384 6.88 -6.12 -1.37
CA PHE A 384 6.41 -4.87 -0.76
C PHE A 384 4.98 -4.61 -1.20
N VAL A 385 4.19 -4.02 -0.32
CA VAL A 385 2.79 -3.70 -0.58
C VAL A 385 2.63 -2.19 -0.44
N ALA A 386 2.11 -1.54 -1.48
CA ALA A 386 1.89 -0.11 -1.53
C ALA A 386 0.38 0.22 -1.62
N SER A 387 -0.07 1.22 -0.88
CA SER A 387 -1.45 1.72 -0.92
C SER A 387 -1.50 3.23 -0.80
N ILE A 388 -2.18 3.89 -1.73
CA ILE A 388 -2.59 5.28 -1.62
C ILE A 388 -4.11 5.30 -1.46
N LYS A 389 -4.60 5.91 -0.38
CA LYS A 389 -6.03 6.07 -0.15
C LYS A 389 -6.36 7.55 -0.02
N PRO A 390 -7.17 8.13 -0.93
CA PRO A 390 -7.57 9.52 -0.82
C PRO A 390 -8.47 9.76 0.40
N SER A 391 -8.33 10.92 1.03
CA SER A 391 -9.34 11.44 1.97
C SER A 391 -9.67 10.47 3.10
N VAL A 392 -8.65 10.09 3.88
CA VAL A 392 -8.78 9.17 5.01
C VAL A 392 -9.04 9.93 6.30
N TYR A 393 -10.21 9.73 6.89
CA TYR A 393 -10.62 10.33 8.15
C TYR A 393 -10.54 9.30 9.27
N TYR A 394 -9.65 9.54 10.23
CA TYR A 394 -9.57 8.74 11.45
C TYR A 394 -10.67 9.16 12.42
N VAL A 395 -11.36 8.16 12.98
CA VAL A 395 -12.42 8.31 13.97
C VAL A 395 -12.00 7.66 15.27
N ASN A 396 -12.09 8.42 16.36
CA ASN A 396 -11.90 7.94 17.71
C ASN A 396 -13.02 8.49 18.60
N ASN A 397 -13.78 7.59 19.22
CA ASN A 397 -15.00 7.95 19.93
C ASN A 397 -14.72 8.96 21.05
N GLY A 398 -15.41 10.10 21.00
CA GLY A 398 -15.26 11.20 21.95
C GLY A 398 -14.14 12.21 21.63
N ALA A 399 -13.40 12.03 20.54
CA ALA A 399 -12.50 13.07 20.03
C ALA A 399 -13.29 14.24 19.43
N ASP A 400 -12.69 15.42 19.36
CA ASP A 400 -13.29 16.63 18.78
C ASP A 400 -12.47 17.21 17.61
N GLY A 401 -11.41 16.50 17.18
CA GLY A 401 -10.46 17.00 16.19
C GLY A 401 -9.51 18.06 16.73
N SER A 402 -9.23 18.05 18.05
CA SER A 402 -8.19 18.87 18.67
C SER A 402 -7.21 18.08 19.56
N ALA A 403 -7.14 16.75 19.41
CA ALA A 403 -6.37 15.85 20.27
C ALA A 403 -4.86 16.08 20.20
N THR A 404 -4.34 16.47 19.03
CA THR A 404 -2.95 16.93 18.88
C THR A 404 -2.92 18.23 18.08
N SER A 405 -1.79 18.93 18.15
CA SER A 405 -1.52 20.08 17.30
C SER A 405 -1.11 19.69 15.86
N ALA A 406 -1.09 18.39 15.54
CA ALA A 406 -0.67 17.89 14.24
C ALA A 406 -1.88 17.73 13.31
N GLY A 407 -1.86 18.47 12.20
CA GLY A 407 -2.82 18.33 11.10
C GLY A 407 -4.24 18.78 11.39
N THR A 408 -5.04 18.83 10.33
CA THR A 408 -6.48 19.11 10.42
C THR A 408 -7.23 17.96 11.09
N ALA A 409 -8.40 18.27 11.65
CA ALA A 409 -9.30 17.27 12.21
C ALA A 409 -9.63 16.16 11.19
N GLY A 410 -9.41 14.91 11.59
CA GLY A 410 -9.46 13.69 10.76
C GLY A 410 -8.08 13.05 10.52
N PHE A 411 -6.98 13.77 10.78
CA PHE A 411 -5.62 13.21 10.79
C PHE A 411 -5.49 12.09 11.83
N MET A 412 -4.59 11.12 11.64
CA MET A 412 -4.43 9.98 12.56
C MET A 412 -4.13 10.40 14.01
N GLY A 413 -3.31 11.44 14.17
CA GLY A 413 -3.03 12.05 15.47
C GLY A 413 -4.09 13.04 15.93
N ASN A 414 -5.04 13.43 15.07
CA ASN A 414 -6.08 14.40 15.38
C ASN A 414 -7.47 13.94 14.88
N PRO A 415 -7.94 12.75 15.34
CA PRO A 415 -9.15 12.11 14.81
C PRO A 415 -10.42 12.89 15.13
N VAL A 416 -11.48 12.66 14.35
CA VAL A 416 -12.84 13.17 14.65
C VAL A 416 -13.60 12.21 15.57
N GLY A 417 -14.67 12.71 16.20
CA GLY A 417 -15.39 11.98 17.24
C GLY A 417 -16.35 10.91 16.75
N SER A 418 -16.82 11.01 15.51
CA SER A 418 -17.85 10.13 14.98
C SER A 418 -17.76 9.92 13.47
N ILE A 419 -18.39 8.85 13.00
CA ILE A 419 -18.56 8.58 11.57
C ILE A 419 -19.37 9.70 10.89
N ALA A 420 -20.36 10.29 11.59
CA ALA A 420 -21.14 11.40 11.06
C ALA A 420 -20.27 12.64 10.82
N ASP A 421 -19.35 12.96 11.73
CA ASP A 421 -18.42 14.09 11.57
C ASP A 421 -17.44 13.85 10.42
N ALA A 422 -16.98 12.61 10.25
CA ALA A 422 -16.15 12.23 9.11
C ALA A 422 -16.91 12.42 7.78
N VAL A 423 -18.13 11.91 7.68
CA VAL A 423 -18.95 12.06 6.46
C VAL A 423 -19.28 13.52 6.16
N ALA A 424 -19.60 14.33 7.17
CA ALA A 424 -19.85 15.76 6.98
C ALA A 424 -18.60 16.49 6.41
N ARG A 425 -17.40 16.10 6.84
CA ARG A 425 -16.14 16.67 6.31
C ARG A 425 -15.82 16.16 4.91
N ILE A 426 -16.09 14.89 4.62
CA ILE A 426 -15.96 14.30 3.27
C ILE A 426 -16.82 15.07 2.28
N GLU A 427 -18.09 15.32 2.64
CA GLU A 427 -19.03 16.10 1.84
C GLU A 427 -18.57 17.54 1.66
N ALA A 428 -18.21 18.22 2.77
CA ALA A 428 -17.76 19.61 2.74
C ALA A 428 -16.50 19.82 1.88
N ASN A 429 -15.61 18.82 1.83
CA ASN A 429 -14.41 18.85 1.02
C ASN A 429 -14.65 18.41 -0.44
N GLY A 430 -15.83 17.91 -0.77
CA GLY A 430 -16.19 17.45 -2.12
C GLY A 430 -15.47 16.18 -2.55
N ALA A 431 -15.02 15.35 -1.61
CA ALA A 431 -14.31 14.10 -1.92
C ALA A 431 -15.22 13.12 -2.68
N LYS A 432 -14.68 12.50 -3.73
CA LYS A 432 -15.37 11.52 -4.58
C LYS A 432 -15.07 10.08 -4.17
N LYS A 433 -13.89 9.84 -3.64
CA LYS A 433 -13.51 8.59 -2.97
C LYS A 433 -12.89 8.94 -1.62
N ALA A 434 -13.30 8.26 -0.56
CA ALA A 434 -12.88 8.54 0.81
C ALA A 434 -12.91 7.30 1.70
N TYR A 435 -12.15 7.34 2.79
CA TYR A 435 -12.06 6.25 3.75
C TYR A 435 -12.30 6.76 5.17
N ILE A 436 -12.96 5.96 5.99
CA ILE A 436 -13.17 6.22 7.41
C ILE A 436 -12.47 5.11 8.19
N TYR A 437 -11.44 5.48 8.94
CA TYR A 437 -10.58 4.58 9.70
C TYR A 437 -10.93 4.64 11.19
N LEU A 438 -11.48 3.54 11.73
CA LEU A 438 -11.92 3.47 13.12
C LEU A 438 -10.76 3.07 14.04
N GLN A 439 -10.31 3.98 14.90
CA GLN A 439 -9.31 3.70 15.95
C GLN A 439 -9.95 3.05 17.19
N SER A 440 -11.25 3.29 17.39
CA SER A 440 -12.05 2.73 18.49
C SER A 440 -13.39 2.22 18.00
N ASP A 441 -14.06 1.44 18.85
CA ASP A 441 -15.50 1.19 18.70
C ASP A 441 -16.28 2.51 18.67
N THR A 442 -17.36 2.52 17.89
CA THR A 442 -18.24 3.68 17.72
C THR A 442 -19.68 3.27 17.99
N THR A 443 -20.41 4.08 18.77
CA THR A 443 -21.86 3.90 18.96
C THR A 443 -22.62 4.95 18.15
N MET A 444 -23.50 4.49 17.26
CA MET A 444 -24.30 5.30 16.36
C MET A 444 -25.69 5.53 16.96
N ASN A 445 -26.02 6.79 17.27
CA ASN A 445 -27.33 7.22 17.80
C ASN A 445 -28.20 7.95 16.77
N GLY A 446 -27.78 7.96 15.50
CA GLY A 446 -28.45 8.62 14.39
C GLY A 446 -28.09 7.96 13.06
N THR A 447 -28.77 8.38 12.00
CA THR A 447 -28.52 7.91 10.64
C THR A 447 -27.45 8.75 9.96
N VAL A 448 -26.52 8.10 9.27
CA VAL A 448 -25.58 8.73 8.33
C VAL A 448 -26.03 8.47 6.90
N THR A 449 -26.26 9.54 6.13
CA THR A 449 -26.59 9.44 4.71
C THR A 449 -25.34 9.67 3.89
N ILE A 450 -25.07 8.78 2.93
CA ILE A 450 -23.90 8.87 2.07
C ILE A 450 -24.09 9.99 1.04
N PRO A 451 -23.14 10.95 0.92
CA PRO A 451 -23.25 12.07 -0.01
C PRO A 451 -23.35 11.60 -1.47
N ALA A 452 -24.00 12.42 -2.30
CA ALA A 452 -24.20 12.13 -3.71
C ALA A 452 -22.89 12.05 -4.50
N GLY A 453 -22.68 10.95 -5.22
CA GLY A 453 -21.49 10.74 -6.06
C GLY A 453 -20.20 10.57 -5.24
N THR A 454 -20.29 10.03 -4.03
CA THR A 454 -19.15 9.73 -3.17
C THR A 454 -19.11 8.23 -2.85
N ASP A 455 -17.92 7.63 -3.01
CA ASP A 455 -17.58 6.28 -2.60
C ASP A 455 -16.86 6.33 -1.23
N ILE A 456 -17.49 5.78 -0.20
CA ILE A 456 -16.96 5.73 1.18
C ILE A 456 -16.72 4.28 1.59
N THR A 457 -15.49 3.98 2.01
CA THR A 457 -15.17 2.73 2.70
C THR A 457 -14.95 2.97 4.19
N ILE A 458 -15.69 2.27 5.05
CA ILE A 458 -15.49 2.29 6.51
C ILE A 458 -14.74 1.02 6.92
N GLN A 459 -13.63 1.19 7.64
CA GLN A 459 -12.80 0.07 8.07
C GLN A 459 -12.12 0.32 9.42
N THR A 460 -11.64 -0.77 10.05
CA THR A 460 -10.73 -0.65 11.18
C THR A 460 -9.43 0.02 10.75
N ALA A 461 -8.92 0.93 11.57
CA ALA A 461 -7.64 1.59 11.35
C ALA A 461 -6.46 0.62 11.56
N ASP A 462 -5.38 0.77 10.82
CA ASP A 462 -4.15 -0.02 11.05
C ASP A 462 -3.44 0.39 12.36
N PHE A 463 -3.67 1.61 12.83
CA PHE A 463 -3.08 2.18 14.04
C PHE A 463 -4.15 2.54 15.07
N SER A 464 -3.83 2.32 16.34
CA SER A 464 -4.63 2.80 17.47
C SER A 464 -4.46 4.31 17.62
N ALA A 465 -5.31 4.93 18.44
CA ALA A 465 -5.16 6.34 18.79
C ALA A 465 -3.75 6.60 19.36
N LEU A 466 -3.13 7.71 18.92
CA LEU A 466 -1.82 8.10 19.39
C LEU A 466 -1.87 8.42 20.90
N PRO A 467 -0.84 8.06 21.69
CA PRO A 467 -0.79 8.39 23.10
C PRO A 467 -0.90 9.90 23.36
N ALA A 468 -1.73 10.27 24.34
CA ALA A 468 -1.93 11.66 24.75
C ALA A 468 -0.65 12.24 25.38
N GLY A 469 -0.46 13.56 25.25
CA GLY A 469 0.66 14.29 25.85
C GLY A 469 1.97 14.26 25.06
N GLN A 470 2.01 13.53 23.94
CA GLN A 470 3.18 13.48 23.06
C GLN A 470 3.16 14.62 22.02
N SER A 471 4.33 15.15 21.68
CA SER A 471 4.49 16.15 20.62
C SER A 471 4.68 15.46 19.26
N TYR A 472 3.79 15.79 18.31
CA TYR A 472 3.86 15.37 16.91
C TYR A 472 4.04 16.59 15.99
N GLY A 473 4.58 17.69 16.52
CA GLY A 473 4.68 18.96 15.80
C GLY A 473 5.86 19.02 14.82
N VAL A 474 7.09 18.81 15.29
CA VAL A 474 8.33 18.97 14.50
C VAL A 474 9.45 18.02 15.00
N GLY A 475 10.32 17.54 14.11
CA GLY A 475 11.50 16.71 14.33
C GLY A 475 11.32 15.22 14.07
N TYR A 476 12.44 14.50 14.19
CA TYR A 476 12.45 13.04 14.35
C TYR A 476 12.17 12.72 15.81
N ASN A 477 11.21 11.84 16.05
CA ASN A 477 10.90 11.34 17.37
C ASN A 477 10.61 9.85 17.32
N HIS A 478 11.62 9.06 17.65
CA HIS A 478 11.56 7.60 17.62
C HIS A 478 10.99 6.99 18.91
N ASP A 479 10.81 7.82 19.95
CA ASP A 479 10.05 7.44 21.14
C ASP A 479 8.52 7.48 20.90
N ASN A 480 8.08 8.11 19.80
CA ASN A 480 6.68 8.19 19.36
C ASN A 480 6.35 7.12 18.31
N THR A 481 6.68 5.86 18.60
CA THR A 481 6.31 4.76 17.72
C THR A 481 4.78 4.61 17.69
N PRO A 482 4.14 4.60 16.50
CA PRO A 482 2.69 4.49 16.40
C PRO A 482 2.23 3.11 16.91
N PRO A 483 1.21 3.05 17.80
CA PRO A 483 0.68 1.78 18.28
C PRO A 483 -0.11 1.08 17.17
N ILE A 484 0.35 -0.09 16.73
CA ILE A 484 -0.38 -0.93 15.77
C ILE A 484 -1.67 -1.45 16.42
N LYS A 485 -2.80 -1.29 15.73
CA LYS A 485 -4.09 -1.81 16.19
C LYS A 485 -4.16 -3.32 15.94
N THR A 486 -4.66 -4.07 16.92
CA THR A 486 -4.73 -5.55 16.86
C THR A 486 -6.15 -6.10 16.95
N ASP A 487 -7.11 -5.28 17.36
CA ASP A 487 -8.52 -5.59 17.49
C ASP A 487 -9.33 -5.00 16.32
N ILE A 488 -10.44 -5.67 15.98
CA ILE A 488 -11.39 -5.19 14.97
C ILE A 488 -12.37 -4.22 15.63
N ALA A 489 -12.54 -3.03 15.05
CA ALA A 489 -13.48 -2.04 15.55
C ALA A 489 -14.94 -2.46 15.31
N THR A 490 -15.82 -2.07 16.23
CA THR A 490 -17.26 -2.30 16.17
C THR A 490 -18.04 -1.00 15.98
N ILE A 491 -18.94 -0.99 15.02
CA ILE A 491 -19.98 0.03 14.84
C ILE A 491 -21.27 -0.51 15.47
N LYS A 492 -21.69 0.05 16.60
CA LYS A 492 -22.85 -0.42 17.35
C LYS A 492 -24.04 0.53 17.21
N ARG A 493 -25.24 0.00 16.98
CA ARG A 493 -26.51 0.75 17.12
C ARG A 493 -26.76 1.11 18.58
N ALA A 494 -27.00 2.40 18.86
CA ALA A 494 -27.31 2.85 20.21
C ALA A 494 -28.63 2.26 20.73
N ASP A 495 -28.71 2.08 22.06
CA ASP A 495 -29.85 1.47 22.75
C ASP A 495 -31.22 2.04 22.33
N ASN A 496 -31.36 3.36 22.17
CA ASN A 496 -32.66 3.94 21.81
C ASN A 496 -32.81 4.31 20.33
N PHE A 497 -31.91 3.85 19.46
CA PHE A 497 -31.91 4.24 18.06
C PHE A 497 -32.57 3.17 17.17
N THR A 498 -33.78 3.46 16.69
CA THR A 498 -34.61 2.51 15.94
C THR A 498 -34.51 2.64 14.42
N GLY A 499 -33.95 3.75 13.91
CA GLY A 499 -33.76 4.01 12.48
C GLY A 499 -32.58 3.26 11.85
N PRO A 500 -32.36 3.40 10.53
CA PRO A 500 -31.19 2.83 9.88
C PRO A 500 -29.91 3.54 10.32
N LEU A 501 -28.81 2.80 10.45
CA LEU A 501 -27.50 3.40 10.75
C LEU A 501 -26.98 4.16 9.52
N PHE A 502 -27.20 3.59 8.33
CA PHE A 502 -26.70 4.13 7.07
C PHE A 502 -27.79 4.20 6.00
N LYS A 503 -27.70 5.24 5.18
CA LYS A 503 -28.55 5.45 4.00
C LYS A 503 -27.73 5.68 2.74
N VAL A 504 -28.04 4.96 1.67
CA VAL A 504 -27.48 5.17 0.32
C VAL A 504 -28.63 5.46 -0.64
N GLU A 505 -28.79 6.73 -1.00
CA GLU A 505 -30.00 7.21 -1.68
C GLU A 505 -29.73 7.80 -3.08
N ASN A 506 -28.46 7.86 -3.51
CA ASN A 506 -28.05 8.51 -4.75
C ASN A 506 -27.31 7.55 -5.68
N ALA A 507 -27.63 7.63 -6.98
CA ALA A 507 -26.85 6.97 -8.02
C ALA A 507 -25.41 7.50 -8.03
N GLY A 508 -24.44 6.61 -8.22
CA GLY A 508 -23.01 6.94 -8.19
C GLY A 508 -22.42 7.11 -6.78
N SER A 509 -23.22 6.99 -5.71
CA SER A 509 -22.70 6.86 -4.35
C SER A 509 -22.42 5.40 -4.01
N ALA A 510 -21.42 5.14 -3.18
CA ALA A 510 -21.10 3.80 -2.70
C ALA A 510 -20.75 3.79 -1.21
N LEU A 511 -21.15 2.73 -0.51
CA LEU A 511 -20.79 2.45 0.87
C LEU A 511 -20.21 1.05 0.98
N SER A 512 -18.95 0.95 1.37
CA SER A 512 -18.28 -0.32 1.61
C SER A 512 -17.91 -0.47 3.08
N PHE A 513 -17.97 -1.70 3.57
CA PHE A 513 -17.41 -2.09 4.87
C PHE A 513 -16.25 -3.05 4.65
N ARG A 514 -15.18 -2.87 5.43
CA ARG A 514 -14.03 -3.78 5.39
C ARG A 514 -13.43 -3.96 6.78
N ASP A 515 -13.06 -5.21 7.14
CA ASP A 515 -12.36 -5.51 8.40
C ASP A 515 -13.01 -4.82 9.61
N VAL A 516 -14.35 -4.85 9.70
CA VAL A 516 -15.13 -4.12 10.72
C VAL A 516 -16.37 -4.92 11.12
N THR A 517 -16.73 -4.85 12.41
CA THR A 517 -17.96 -5.45 12.92
C THR A 517 -19.07 -4.40 12.98
N VAL A 518 -20.28 -4.73 12.51
CA VAL A 518 -21.47 -3.88 12.65
C VAL A 518 -22.49 -4.61 13.50
N ASP A 519 -22.79 -4.06 14.68
CA ASP A 519 -23.67 -4.66 15.69
C ASP A 519 -25.04 -3.93 15.74
N GLY A 520 -26.12 -4.66 15.44
CA GLY A 520 -27.49 -4.14 15.48
C GLY A 520 -28.13 -4.05 16.87
N ASN A 521 -27.39 -4.38 17.92
CA ASN A 521 -27.74 -4.27 19.34
C ASN A 521 -28.99 -5.07 19.77
N LYS A 522 -29.18 -6.26 19.19
CA LYS A 522 -30.27 -7.20 19.54
C LYS A 522 -30.40 -7.46 21.05
N ALA A 523 -29.29 -7.51 21.78
CA ALA A 523 -29.31 -7.77 23.23
C ALA A 523 -30.09 -6.69 24.01
N TYR A 524 -29.98 -5.42 23.61
CA TYR A 524 -30.82 -4.36 24.17
C TYR A 524 -32.26 -4.50 23.66
N PHE A 525 -32.45 -4.57 22.35
CA PHE A 525 -33.79 -4.53 21.75
C PHE A 525 -34.63 -5.78 21.99
N SER A 526 -34.07 -6.90 22.43
CA SER A 526 -34.87 -8.09 22.78
C SER A 526 -35.46 -8.03 24.19
N GLN A 527 -35.11 -7.03 25.00
CA GLN A 527 -35.62 -6.91 26.37
C GLN A 527 -37.12 -6.58 26.38
N PRO A 528 -37.95 -7.24 27.22
CA PRO A 528 -39.38 -6.96 27.32
C PRO A 528 -39.73 -5.53 27.76
N SER A 529 -38.83 -4.88 28.51
CA SER A 529 -38.98 -3.50 28.99
C SER A 529 -38.79 -2.44 27.91
N VAL A 530 -38.11 -2.78 26.81
CA VAL A 530 -37.86 -1.86 25.70
C VAL A 530 -39.08 -1.89 24.77
N THR A 531 -39.85 -0.81 24.70
CA THR A 531 -41.08 -0.76 23.88
C THR A 531 -40.84 -0.22 22.48
N ALA A 532 -39.87 0.68 22.31
CA ALA A 532 -39.45 1.18 21.00
C ALA A 532 -38.45 0.21 20.38
N LYS A 533 -38.91 -0.54 19.38
CA LYS A 533 -38.07 -1.50 18.65
C LYS A 533 -37.65 -0.94 17.28
N PRO A 534 -36.47 -1.31 16.77
CA PRO A 534 -36.07 -1.07 15.40
C PRO A 534 -37.10 -1.60 14.41
N THR A 535 -37.56 -0.75 13.51
CA THR A 535 -38.39 -1.12 12.36
C THR A 535 -37.65 -0.91 11.04
N ALA A 536 -36.38 -0.50 11.10
CA ALA A 536 -35.53 -0.21 9.96
C ALA A 536 -34.29 -1.12 9.95
N PRO A 537 -33.79 -1.50 8.76
CA PRO A 537 -32.56 -2.28 8.61
C PRO A 537 -31.35 -1.55 9.21
N ILE A 538 -30.19 -2.21 9.31
CA ILE A 538 -28.93 -1.51 9.60
C ILE A 538 -28.58 -0.54 8.46
N ILE A 539 -28.75 -0.97 7.21
CA ILE A 539 -28.50 -0.18 6.00
C ILE A 539 -29.77 -0.13 5.16
N GLU A 540 -30.18 1.07 4.78
CA GLU A 540 -31.23 1.30 3.79
C GLU A 540 -30.61 1.85 2.51
N ALA A 541 -30.80 1.17 1.37
CA ALA A 541 -30.30 1.61 0.09
C ALA A 541 -31.42 1.67 -0.95
N SER A 542 -31.65 2.83 -1.55
CA SER A 542 -32.62 3.03 -2.66
C SER A 542 -31.94 3.35 -4.00
N ALA A 543 -30.68 3.80 -3.97
CA ALA A 543 -29.82 3.88 -5.15
C ALA A 543 -28.36 3.69 -4.74
N GLY A 544 -27.45 3.71 -5.72
CA GLY A 544 -26.02 3.53 -5.46
C GLY A 544 -25.65 2.09 -5.10
N THR A 545 -24.47 1.90 -4.53
CA THR A 545 -23.91 0.57 -4.23
C THR A 545 -23.62 0.41 -2.74
N VAL A 546 -23.99 -0.75 -2.18
CA VAL A 546 -23.52 -1.20 -0.88
C VAL A 546 -22.64 -2.42 -1.10
N ALA A 547 -21.43 -2.43 -0.53
CA ALA A 547 -20.50 -3.54 -0.66
C ALA A 547 -20.01 -4.07 0.69
N LEU A 548 -19.86 -5.39 0.77
CA LEU A 548 -19.29 -6.07 1.94
C LEU A 548 -17.94 -6.69 1.56
N LYS A 549 -16.85 -6.02 1.92
CA LYS A 549 -15.48 -6.48 1.62
C LYS A 549 -15.00 -7.46 2.70
N ALA A 550 -13.87 -8.10 2.44
CA ALA A 550 -13.28 -9.10 3.32
C ALA A 550 -13.15 -8.61 4.79
N GLY A 551 -13.36 -9.53 5.73
CA GLY A 551 -13.22 -9.28 7.17
C GLY A 551 -14.40 -8.54 7.82
N SER A 552 -15.38 -8.05 7.06
CA SER A 552 -16.58 -7.42 7.63
C SER A 552 -17.61 -8.43 8.14
N THR A 553 -18.19 -8.13 9.32
CA THR A 553 -19.22 -8.97 9.92
C THR A 553 -20.40 -8.12 10.40
N PHE A 554 -21.62 -8.54 10.08
CA PHE A 554 -22.84 -7.96 10.63
C PHE A 554 -23.42 -8.92 11.67
N THR A 555 -23.57 -8.46 12.91
CA THR A 555 -24.03 -9.27 14.04
C THR A 555 -25.20 -8.60 14.74
N ASN A 556 -25.94 -9.40 15.52
CA ASN A 556 -26.97 -8.88 16.42
C ASN A 556 -27.97 -7.94 15.73
N ALA A 557 -28.22 -8.12 14.44
CA ALA A 557 -29.21 -7.37 13.68
C ALA A 557 -30.61 -7.70 14.21
N TYR A 558 -31.42 -6.67 14.40
CA TYR A 558 -32.76 -6.80 14.97
C TYR A 558 -33.71 -5.81 14.30
N VAL A 559 -34.82 -6.34 13.81
CA VAL A 559 -36.01 -5.60 13.35
C VAL A 559 -37.21 -6.31 13.94
N ASP A 560 -38.11 -5.54 14.55
CA ASP A 560 -39.36 -6.06 15.10
C ASP A 560 -40.47 -5.99 14.03
N ASP A 561 -40.55 -7.07 13.27
CA ASP A 561 -41.55 -7.29 12.22
C ASP A 561 -42.93 -7.66 12.80
N ALA A 562 -42.95 -8.29 13.98
CA ALA A 562 -44.11 -8.99 14.52
C ALA A 562 -45.32 -8.09 14.88
N ALA A 563 -45.11 -6.78 15.05
CA ALA A 563 -46.18 -5.83 15.39
C ALA A 563 -46.78 -5.08 14.19
N VAL A 564 -46.10 -5.09 13.03
CA VAL A 564 -46.44 -4.24 11.85
C VAL A 564 -46.63 -5.02 10.56
N GLY A 565 -46.24 -6.31 10.50
CA GLY A 565 -46.35 -7.12 9.27
C GLY A 565 -45.42 -6.63 8.16
N SER A 566 -44.25 -6.12 8.54
CA SER A 566 -43.30 -5.46 7.67
C SER A 566 -42.18 -6.42 7.32
N ASN A 567 -42.13 -6.91 6.07
CA ASN A 567 -41.05 -7.80 5.55
C ASN A 567 -39.67 -7.10 5.44
N THR A 568 -39.36 -6.17 6.35
CA THR A 568 -38.13 -5.39 6.38
C THR A 568 -36.98 -6.28 6.83
N PRO A 569 -35.92 -6.42 6.02
CA PRO A 569 -34.73 -7.17 6.41
C PRO A 569 -34.02 -6.47 7.58
N SER A 570 -33.38 -7.23 8.46
CA SER A 570 -32.73 -6.67 9.65
C SER A 570 -31.36 -6.04 9.37
N VAL A 571 -30.70 -6.45 8.29
CA VAL A 571 -29.32 -6.03 7.96
C VAL A 571 -29.33 -4.99 6.84
N ILE A 572 -29.69 -5.37 5.62
CA ILE A 572 -29.65 -4.50 4.45
C ILE A 572 -30.98 -4.59 3.72
N GLU A 573 -31.59 -3.44 3.46
CA GLU A 573 -32.74 -3.31 2.57
C GLU A 573 -32.28 -2.64 1.27
N VAL A 574 -32.43 -3.34 0.15
CA VAL A 574 -32.11 -2.84 -1.21
C VAL A 574 -33.42 -2.58 -1.94
N LYS A 575 -33.63 -1.32 -2.36
CA LYS A 575 -34.82 -0.84 -3.07
C LYS A 575 -34.44 -0.23 -4.41
N ASP A 576 -35.45 -0.06 -5.26
CA ASP A 576 -35.40 0.67 -6.53
C ASP A 576 -34.19 0.30 -7.41
N THR A 577 -33.16 1.16 -7.45
CA THR A 577 -31.98 1.00 -8.30
C THR A 577 -30.69 0.67 -7.54
N ALA A 578 -30.79 0.45 -6.22
CA ALA A 578 -29.63 0.12 -5.42
C ALA A 578 -29.04 -1.25 -5.79
N VAL A 579 -27.72 -1.37 -5.67
CA VAL A 579 -26.95 -2.58 -5.94
C VAL A 579 -26.29 -3.05 -4.66
N LEU A 580 -26.35 -4.35 -4.41
CA LEU A 580 -25.54 -5.02 -3.40
C LEU A 580 -24.42 -5.79 -4.10
N ASP A 581 -23.17 -5.50 -3.71
CA ASP A 581 -21.95 -6.11 -4.23
C ASP A 581 -21.28 -6.96 -3.12
N LEU A 582 -20.96 -8.23 -3.42
CA LEU A 582 -20.56 -9.26 -2.43
C LEU A 582 -19.33 -10.05 -2.86
#